data_AF-A0A7X7E370-F1
#
_entry.id   AF-A0A7X7E370-F1
#
_cell.length_a   1.000
_cell.length_b   1.000
_cell.length_c   1.000
_cell.angle_alpha   90.00
_cell.angle_beta   90.00
_cell.angle_gamma   90.00
#
_symmetry.space_group_name_H-M   'P 1'
#
loop_
_entity.id
_entity.type
_entity.pdbx_description
1 polymer ?
#
loop_
_entity_poly.entity_id
_entity_poly.type
_entity_poly.pdbx_seq_one_letter_code
_entity_poly.pdbx_strand_id
1 'polypeptide(L)' 'MSAPIPDNRFLSDENSLALYLKEISKNKALSLEEEAKLAVRIREGDKKALEKLVKANLRFVV' A
#
# COMPACT_ATOMS: atom_id res chain seq x y z
N MET A 1 -30.26 33.79 16.31
CA MET A 1 -29.74 32.44 16.66
C MET A 1 -29.27 31.77 15.36
N SER A 2 -28.00 31.93 14.99
CA SER A 2 -27.38 31.18 13.89
C SER A 2 -26.00 30.78 14.36
N ALA A 3 -25.85 29.51 14.72
CA ALA A 3 -24.54 28.95 15.03
C ALA A 3 -23.68 28.94 13.75
N PRO A 4 -22.38 29.28 13.83
CA PRO A 4 -21.49 29.12 12.69
C PRO A 4 -21.29 27.63 12.42
N ILE A 5 -21.51 27.21 11.18
CA ILE A 5 -21.17 25.87 10.70
C ILE A 5 -19.63 25.79 10.73
N PRO A 6 -19.02 24.85 11.48
CA PRO A 6 -17.57 24.76 11.51
C PRO A 6 -17.04 24.36 10.13
N ASP A 7 -16.04 25.11 9.68
CA ASP A 7 -15.37 24.97 8.39
C ASP A 7 -14.80 23.55 8.28
N ASN A 8 -15.38 22.75 7.39
CA ASN A 8 -15.18 21.31 7.29
C ASN A 8 -13.89 20.91 6.53
N ARG A 9 -12.84 21.74 6.64
CA ARG A 9 -11.58 21.58 5.91
C ARG A 9 -10.76 20.33 6.28
N PHE A 10 -11.15 19.60 7.32
CA PHE A 10 -10.44 18.39 7.78
C PHE A 10 -10.98 17.07 7.20
N LEU A 11 -12.22 17.03 6.68
CA LEU A 11 -12.79 15.78 6.14
C LEU A 11 -12.15 15.33 4.81
N SER A 12 -11.42 16.21 4.12
CA SER A 12 -10.79 15.89 2.83
C SER A 12 -9.46 15.14 2.98
N ASP A 13 -8.65 15.49 3.98
CA ASP A 13 -7.35 14.87 4.23
C ASP A 13 -7.46 13.53 4.97
N GLU A 14 -8.32 13.43 6.00
CA GLU A 14 -8.57 12.16 6.70
C GLU A 14 -9.14 11.09 5.77
N ASN A 15 -10.03 11.46 4.84
CA ASN A 15 -10.58 10.52 3.87
C ASN A 15 -9.52 10.06 2.85
N SER A 16 -8.69 10.98 2.36
CA SER A 16 -7.62 10.65 1.40
C SER A 16 -6.56 9.74 2.02
N LEU A 17 -6.17 10.04 3.27
CA LEU A 17 -5.25 9.22 4.04
C LEU A 17 -5.85 7.85 4.37
N ALA A 18 -7.12 7.80 4.80
CA ALA A 18 -7.81 6.54 5.09
C ALA A 18 -7.95 5.65 3.83
N LEU A 19 -8.19 6.25 2.66
CA LEU A 19 -8.18 5.54 1.37
C LEU A 19 -6.80 4.98 1.06
N TYR A 20 -5.74 5.77 1.19
CA TYR A 20 -4.36 5.32 1.00
C TYR A 20 -3.98 4.18 1.97
N LEU A 21 -4.30 4.31 3.26
CA LEU A 21 -4.09 3.30 4.29
C LEU A 21 -4.88 2.00 4.01
N LYS A 22 -6.11 2.12 3.47
CA LYS A 22 -6.93 0.98 3.07
C LYS A 22 -6.39 0.30 1.81
N GLU A 23 -5.82 1.04 0.87
CA GLU A 23 -5.17 0.51 -0.32
C GLU A 23 -3.88 -0.24 0.02
N ILE A 24 -3.03 0.29 0.91
CA ILE A 24 -1.82 -0.44 1.37
C ILE A 24 -2.19 -1.68 2.20
N SER A 25 -3.28 -1.63 2.98
CA SER A 25 -3.73 -2.77 3.81
C SER A 25 -4.27 -3.93 2.97
N LYS A 26 -4.72 -3.67 1.73
CA LYS A 26 -5.15 -4.72 0.78
C LYS A 26 -3.97 -5.46 0.16
N ASN A 27 -2.76 -4.91 0.21
CA ASN A 27 -1.56 -5.62 -0.22
C ASN A 27 -1.24 -6.69 0.85
N LYS A 28 -1.63 -7.93 0.55
CA LYS A 28 -1.21 -9.10 1.32
C LYS A 28 0.31 -9.12 1.39
N ALA A 29 0.83 -9.23 2.60
CA ALA A 29 2.23 -9.58 2.79
C ALA A 29 2.48 -10.90 2.06
N LEU A 30 3.59 -10.98 1.32
CA LEU A 30 3.98 -12.22 0.67
C LEU A 30 4.32 -13.23 1.76
N SER A 31 3.92 -14.48 1.55
CA SER A 31 4.43 -15.58 2.36
C SER A 31 5.90 -15.86 2.02
N LEU A 32 6.66 -16.42 2.97
CA LEU A 32 8.04 -16.88 2.76
C LEU A 32 8.19 -17.76 1.51
N GLU A 33 7.22 -18.63 1.23
CA GLU A 33 7.23 -19.51 0.07
C GLU A 33 7.05 -18.72 -1.25
N GLU A 34 6.22 -17.68 -1.25
CA GLU A 34 6.06 -16.80 -2.41
C GLU A 34 7.30 -15.96 -2.66
N GLU A 35 7.95 -15.45 -1.61
CA GLU A 35 9.20 -14.72 -1.73
C GLU A 35 10.31 -15.59 -2.31
N ALA A 36 10.43 -16.84 -1.85
CA ALA A 36 11.39 -17.80 -2.40
C ALA A 36 11.14 -18.07 -3.90
N LYS A 37 9.88 -18.27 -4.30
CA LYS A 37 9.50 -18.46 -5.71
C LYS A 37 9.81 -17.21 -6.56
N LEU A 38 9.55 -16.02 -6.04
CA LEU A 38 9.87 -14.76 -6.72
C LEU A 38 11.38 -14.58 -6.84
N ALA A 39 12.15 -14.88 -5.80
CA ALA A 39 13.61 -14.77 -5.81
C ALA A 39 14.24 -15.67 -6.89
N VAL A 40 13.76 -16.91 -7.05
CA VAL A 40 14.22 -17.80 -8.13
C VAL A 40 13.95 -17.16 -9.49
N ARG A 41 12.73 -16.67 -9.74
CA ARG A 41 12.36 -16.03 -11.02
C ARG A 41 13.12 -14.74 -11.29
N ILE A 42 13.39 -13.94 -10.25
CA ILE A 42 14.19 -12.71 -10.36
C ILE A 42 15.62 -13.04 -10.81
N ARG A 43 16.21 -14.11 -10.27
CA ARG A 43 17.55 -14.57 -10.70
C ARG A 43 17.59 -14.99 -12.16
N GLU A 44 16.47 -15.44 -12.72
CA GLU A 44 16.32 -15.76 -14.15
C GLU A 44 16.02 -14.52 -15.02
N GLY A 45 15.92 -13.32 -14.42
CA GLY A 45 15.69 -12.05 -15.12
C GLY A 45 14.23 -11.64 -15.25
N ASP A 46 13.31 -12.27 -14.52
CA ASP A 46 11.89 -11.92 -14.54
C ASP A 46 11.63 -10.56 -13.84
N LYS A 47 11.53 -9.50 -14.66
CA LYS A 47 11.22 -8.14 -14.20
C LYS A 47 9.85 -8.02 -13.53
N LYS A 48 8.86 -8.83 -13.91
CA LYS A 48 7.53 -8.80 -13.27
C LYS A 48 7.58 -9.38 -11.86
N ALA A 49 8.41 -10.42 -11.65
CA ALA A 49 8.66 -10.96 -10.32
C ALA A 49 9.33 -9.92 -9.40
N LEU A 50 10.28 -9.15 -9.94
CA LEU A 50 10.93 -8.06 -9.22
C LEU A 50 9.93 -6.96 -8.81
N GLU A 51 9.10 -6.49 -9.74
CA GLU A 51 8.08 -5.48 -9.45
C GLU A 51 7.09 -5.95 -8.38
N LYS A 52 6.70 -7.23 -8.42
CA LYS A 52 5.79 -7.81 -7.43
C LYS A 52 6.43 -7.86 -6.04
N LEU A 53 7.69 -8.28 -5.94
CA LEU A 53 8.43 -8.33 -4.67
C LEU A 53 8.62 -6.93 -4.07
N VAL A 54 8.99 -5.94 -4.90
CA VAL A 54 9.14 -4.55 -4.47
C VAL A 54 7.81 -3.98 -3.97
N LYS A 55 6.73 -4.10 -4.74
CA LYS A 55 5.41 -3.57 -4.35
C LYS A 55 4.88 -4.17 -3.04
N ALA A 56 5.12 -5.46 -2.81
CA ALA A 56 4.74 -6.11 -1.55
C ALA A 56 5.53 -5.57 -0.34
N ASN A 57 6.80 -5.20 -0.54
CA ASN A 57 7.67 -4.70 0.51
C ASN A 57 7.56 -3.18 0.74
N LEU A 58 7.01 -2.40 -0.20
CA LEU A 58 6.75 -0.96 -0.03
C LEU A 58 5.80 -0.66 1.15
N ARG A 59 4.97 -1.62 1.57
CA ARG A 59 4.12 -1.51 2.76
C ARG A 59 4.93 -1.36 4.07
N PHE A 60 6.18 -1.81 4.12
CA PHE A 60 7.03 -1.73 5.32
C PHE A 60 7.83 -0.44 5.44
N VAL A 61 7.81 0.41 4.40
CA VAL A 61 8.59 1.66 4.34
C VAL A 61 7.78 2.87 4.83
N VAL A 62 6.47 2.70 5.07
CA VAL A 62 5.56 3.76 5.56
C VAL A 62 5.32 3.64 7.06
#